data_AF-A0A450XJ95-F1
#
_entry.id   AF-A0A450XJ95-F1
#
_cell.length_a   1.000
_cell.length_b   1.000
_cell.length_c   1.000
_cell.angle_alpha   90.00
_cell.angle_beta   90.00
_cell.angle_gamma   90.00
#
_symmetry.space_group_name_H-M   'P 1'
#
loop_
_entity.id
_entity.type
_entity.pdbx_description
1 polymer ?
#
loop_
_entity_poly.entity_id
_entity_poly.type
_entity_poly.pdbx_seq_one_letter_code
_entity_poly.pdbx_strand_id
1 'polypeptide(L)'
;MKYLIIDDIPVHIKLLAVALRRAEHQVETARNLDIGWDKFKHERNIGTPFDLVVLDLTLDRKTQACAEEQEIIRESLILRDLGDLPMSGQAMGLWLWRQRKGLQQRYCYMSYHRYLWIPRLDGEDPEFDESDHESRGRKIPERLLGLILEKSNLWPDNIAAVFQNAWQIWEDRKWLR
;
A
#
# COMPACT_ATOMS: atom_id res chain seq x y z
N MET A 1 7.88 14.42 7.32
CA MET A 1 7.75 12.95 7.29
C MET A 1 8.65 12.35 6.21
N LYS A 2 8.99 11.08 6.35
CA LYS A 2 9.77 10.26 5.42
C LYS A 2 8.89 9.24 4.71
N TYR A 3 8.85 9.31 3.39
CA TYR A 3 8.00 8.47 2.53
C TYR A 3 8.82 7.55 1.65
N LEU A 4 8.34 6.31 1.48
CA LEU A 4 8.77 5.41 0.41
C LEU A 4 7.61 5.21 -0.55
N ILE A 5 7.75 5.61 -1.80
CA ILE A 5 6.74 5.43 -2.85
C ILE A 5 7.22 4.34 -3.82
N ILE A 6 6.46 3.25 -3.95
CA ILE A 6 6.76 2.13 -4.84
C ILE A 6 5.75 2.14 -5.98
N ASP A 7 6.19 2.46 -7.19
CA ASP A 7 5.35 2.61 -8.38
C ASP A 7 6.18 2.29 -9.62
N ASP A 8 5.67 1.46 -10.52
CA ASP A 8 6.37 1.04 -11.73
C ASP A 8 6.28 2.05 -12.89
N ILE A 9 5.54 3.15 -12.71
CA ILE A 9 5.40 4.25 -13.66
C ILE A 9 5.96 5.56 -13.06
N PRO A 10 7.29 5.80 -13.14
CA PRO A 10 7.96 6.93 -12.50
C PRO A 10 7.42 8.32 -12.89
N VAL A 11 6.87 8.45 -14.11
CA VAL A 11 6.33 9.72 -14.59
C VAL A 11 5.11 10.17 -13.79
N HIS A 12 4.30 9.23 -13.28
CA HIS A 12 3.11 9.56 -12.48
C HIS A 12 3.47 10.11 -11.10
N ILE A 13 4.55 9.61 -10.49
CA ILE A 13 4.97 10.01 -9.15
C ILE A 13 5.95 11.20 -9.13
N LYS A 14 6.55 11.56 -10.27
CA LYS A 14 7.62 12.57 -10.34
C LYS A 14 7.19 13.92 -9.77
N LEU A 15 6.03 14.44 -10.20
CA LEU A 15 5.53 15.74 -9.75
C LEU A 15 5.09 15.70 -8.28
N LEU A 16 4.49 14.59 -7.85
CA LEU A 16 4.09 14.37 -6.46
C LEU A 16 5.31 14.36 -5.52
N ALA A 17 6.38 13.65 -5.90
CA ALA A 17 7.61 13.60 -5.12
C ALA A 17 8.30 14.98 -5.03
N VAL A 18 8.27 15.78 -6.11
CA VAL A 18 8.80 17.16 -6.08
C VAL A 18 7.98 18.03 -5.11
N ALA A 19 6.66 17.93 -5.15
CA ALA A 19 5.79 18.70 -4.26
C ALA A 19 6.01 18.34 -2.79
N LEU A 20 6.07 17.05 -2.47
CA LEU A 20 6.35 16.58 -1.11
C LEU A 20 7.73 17.06 -0.61
N ARG A 21 8.77 17.04 -1.44
CA ARG A 21 10.09 17.57 -1.08
C ARG A 21 10.09 19.09 -0.87
N ARG A 22 9.31 19.83 -1.66
CA ARG A 22 9.12 21.29 -1.47
C ARG A 22 8.39 21.61 -0.17
N ALA A 23 7.51 20.73 0.29
CA ALA A 23 6.89 20.77 1.61
C ALA A 23 7.78 20.16 2.71
N GLU A 24 9.10 20.08 2.50
CA GLU A 24 10.11 19.63 3.48
C GLU A 24 9.98 18.16 3.92
N HIS A 25 9.27 17.32 3.16
CA HIS A 25 9.24 15.87 3.39
C HIS A 25 10.44 15.18 2.73
N GLN A 26 10.92 14.09 3.35
CA GLN A 26 11.89 13.19 2.74
C GLN A 26 11.16 12.17 1.87
N VAL A 27 11.57 12.01 0.61
CA VAL A 27 10.86 11.13 -0.35
C VAL A 27 11.85 10.25 -1.09
N GLU A 28 11.70 8.95 -0.88
CA GLU A 28 12.32 7.92 -1.70
C GLU A 28 11.30 7.28 -2.62
N THR A 29 11.77 6.90 -3.81
CA THR A 29 10.94 6.26 -4.84
C THR A 29 11.60 4.98 -5.30
N ALA A 30 10.82 3.93 -5.51
CA ALA A 30 11.26 2.66 -6.09
C ALA A 30 10.39 2.32 -7.31
N ARG A 31 11.03 1.80 -8.37
CA ARG A 31 10.35 1.45 -9.64
C ARG A 31 9.77 0.04 -9.66
N ASN A 32 10.01 -0.72 -8.60
CA ASN A 32 9.54 -2.08 -8.43
C ASN A 32 9.66 -2.47 -6.95
N LEU A 33 9.08 -3.62 -6.64
CA LEU A 33 8.97 -4.12 -5.30
C LEU A 33 10.33 -4.49 -4.68
N ASP A 34 11.24 -5.09 -5.43
CA ASP A 34 12.56 -5.50 -4.92
C ASP A 34 13.39 -4.29 -4.46
N ILE A 35 13.45 -3.24 -5.28
CA ILE A 35 14.15 -1.99 -4.91
C ILE A 35 13.47 -1.34 -3.70
N GLY A 36 12.14 -1.34 -3.67
CA GLY A 36 11.39 -0.80 -2.54
C GLY A 36 11.62 -1.58 -1.25
N TRP A 37 11.68 -2.91 -1.35
CA TRP A 37 11.96 -3.82 -0.25
C TRP A 37 13.35 -3.60 0.34
N ASP A 38 14.38 -3.47 -0.51
CA ASP A 38 15.74 -3.22 -0.05
C ASP A 38 15.86 -1.87 0.65
N LYS A 39 15.23 -0.82 0.11
CA LYS A 39 15.15 0.50 0.78
C LYS A 39 14.44 0.42 2.12
N PHE A 40 13.29 -0.25 2.15
CA PHE A 40 12.52 -0.47 3.37
C PHE A 40 13.35 -1.15 4.46
N LYS A 41 14.01 -2.27 4.14
CA LYS A 41 14.87 -2.97 5.11
C LYS A 41 16.07 -2.14 5.53
N HIS A 42 16.74 -1.47 4.59
CA HIS A 42 17.92 -0.65 4.88
C HIS A 42 17.59 0.42 5.92
N GLU A 43 16.54 1.20 5.67
CA GLU A 43 16.10 2.30 6.54
C GLU A 43 15.67 1.83 7.93
N ARG A 44 15.02 0.66 8.01
CA ARG A 44 14.74 0.03 9.30
C ARG A 44 15.99 -0.38 10.05
N ASN A 45 16.95 -0.99 9.36
CA ASN A 45 18.17 -1.53 9.99
C ASN A 45 19.08 -0.43 10.55
N ILE A 46 19.06 0.76 9.94
CA ILE A 46 19.82 1.92 10.42
C ILE A 46 19.03 2.78 11.44
N GLY A 47 17.83 2.36 11.82
CA GLY A 47 17.02 3.03 12.85
C GLY A 47 16.23 4.26 12.37
N THR A 48 16.07 4.44 11.06
CA THR A 48 15.33 5.57 10.46
C THR A 48 14.19 5.09 9.54
N PRO A 49 13.23 4.30 10.07
CA PRO A 49 12.14 3.75 9.27
C PRO A 49 11.31 4.85 8.57
N PHE A 50 10.66 4.48 7.47
CA PHE A 50 9.70 5.35 6.80
C PHE A 50 8.47 5.59 7.66
N ASP A 51 7.96 6.82 7.68
CA ASP A 51 6.71 7.15 8.38
C ASP A 51 5.51 6.51 7.67
N LEU A 52 5.54 6.47 6.33
CA LEU A 52 4.49 5.88 5.49
C LEU A 52 5.11 5.28 4.22
N VAL A 53 4.78 4.01 3.95
CA VAL A 53 5.08 3.33 2.69
C VAL A 53 3.85 3.41 1.77
N VAL A 54 4.04 3.86 0.54
CA VAL A 54 2.97 4.04 -0.45
C VAL A 54 3.18 3.04 -1.57
N LEU A 55 2.24 2.13 -1.73
CA LEU A 55 2.31 1.01 -2.66
C LEU A 55 1.38 1.27 -3.84
N ASP A 56 1.90 1.26 -5.06
CA ASP A 56 1.02 1.00 -6.19
C ASP A 56 0.38 -0.37 -6.02
N LEU A 57 -0.94 -0.45 -6.18
CA LEU A 57 -1.69 -1.69 -5.99
C LEU A 57 -1.28 -2.76 -7.02
N THR A 58 -1.06 -2.35 -8.27
CA THR A 58 -0.89 -3.24 -9.43
C THR A 58 0.56 -3.28 -9.94
N LEU A 59 1.51 -3.65 -9.08
CA LEU A 59 2.92 -3.72 -9.46
C LEU A 59 3.26 -4.99 -10.26
N ASP A 60 3.92 -4.81 -11.40
CA ASP A 60 4.21 -5.85 -12.40
C ASP A 60 5.27 -6.91 -12.01
N ARG A 61 5.82 -6.86 -10.79
CA ARG A 61 6.93 -7.76 -10.39
C ARG A 61 6.66 -8.53 -9.12
N LYS A 62 6.80 -9.86 -9.22
CA LYS A 62 6.90 -10.76 -8.06
C LYS A 62 8.16 -10.44 -7.27
N THR A 63 8.12 -10.66 -5.96
CA THR A 63 9.27 -10.52 -5.07
C THR A 63 9.31 -11.76 -4.20
N GLN A 64 10.49 -12.33 -4.01
CA GLN A 64 10.64 -13.51 -3.17
C GLN A 64 10.27 -13.24 -1.71
N ALA A 65 10.37 -11.98 -1.27
CA ALA A 65 10.06 -11.56 0.09
C ALA A 65 8.59 -11.70 0.49
N CYS A 66 7.67 -11.72 -0.50
CA CYS A 66 6.23 -11.79 -0.29
C CYS A 66 5.61 -12.93 -1.11
N ALA A 67 6.37 -14.01 -1.33
CA ALA A 67 5.94 -15.12 -2.19
C ALA A 67 4.67 -15.81 -1.66
N GLU A 68 4.54 -15.95 -0.35
CA GLU A 68 3.35 -16.51 0.31
C GLU A 68 2.13 -15.60 0.09
N GLU A 69 2.25 -14.30 0.33
CA GLU A 69 1.16 -13.34 0.10
C GLU A 69 0.77 -13.24 -1.37
N GLN A 70 1.73 -13.38 -2.28
CA GLN A 70 1.46 -13.40 -3.72
C GLN A 70 0.62 -14.61 -4.12
N GLU A 71 0.85 -15.75 -3.50
CA GLU A 71 0.07 -16.95 -3.78
C GLU A 71 -1.38 -16.81 -3.28
N ILE A 72 -1.57 -16.27 -2.08
CA ILE A 72 -2.90 -15.98 -1.52
C ILE A 72 -3.69 -15.03 -2.43
N ILE A 73 -3.05 -13.97 -2.92
CA ILE A 73 -3.69 -13.01 -3.84
C ILE A 73 -4.00 -13.66 -5.18
N ARG A 74 -3.10 -14.50 -5.71
CA ARG A 74 -3.30 -15.23 -6.96
C ARG A 74 -4.51 -16.16 -6.86
N GLU A 75 -4.63 -16.93 -5.79
CA GLU A 75 -5.78 -17.80 -5.53
C GLU A 75 -7.08 -17.01 -5.42
N SER A 76 -7.05 -15.88 -4.69
CA SER A 76 -8.20 -14.98 -4.56
C SER A 76 -8.64 -14.34 -5.88
N LEU A 77 -7.69 -14.02 -6.77
CA LEU A 77 -7.97 -13.48 -8.11
C LEU A 77 -8.60 -14.54 -9.02
N ILE A 78 -8.11 -15.79 -8.97
CA ILE A 78 -8.65 -16.91 -9.74
C ILE A 78 -10.11 -17.15 -9.37
N LEU A 79 -10.45 -17.12 -8.08
CA LEU A 79 -11.84 -17.26 -7.60
C LEU A 79 -12.78 -16.14 -8.08
N ARG A 80 -12.25 -15.04 -8.60
CA ARG A 80 -12.99 -13.85 -9.05
C ARG A 80 -12.97 -13.64 -10.57
N ASP A 81 -12.48 -14.62 -11.33
CA ASP A 81 -12.25 -14.52 -12.79
C ASP A 81 -11.34 -13.34 -13.20
N LEU A 82 -10.42 -12.95 -12.31
CA LEU A 82 -9.44 -11.86 -12.51
C LEU A 82 -8.01 -12.41 -12.60
N GLY A 83 -7.85 -13.63 -13.13
CA GLY A 83 -6.56 -14.34 -13.21
C GLY A 83 -5.45 -13.51 -13.87
N ASP A 84 -4.22 -13.71 -13.40
CA ASP A 84 -2.95 -13.11 -13.87
C ASP A 84 -2.78 -11.59 -13.68
N LEU A 85 -3.63 -10.91 -12.92
CA LEU A 85 -3.38 -9.50 -12.58
C LEU A 85 -2.13 -9.34 -11.68
N PRO A 86 -1.21 -8.41 -12.01
CA PRO A 86 0.00 -8.18 -11.25
C PRO A 86 -0.29 -7.39 -9.96
N MET A 87 -0.75 -8.07 -8.92
CA MET A 87 -1.17 -7.45 -7.64
C MET A 87 -0.07 -7.53 -6.57
N SER A 88 1.21 -7.43 -6.96
CA SER A 88 2.31 -7.61 -6.00
C SER A 88 2.43 -6.48 -4.98
N GLY A 89 1.85 -5.31 -5.28
CA GLY A 89 1.69 -4.23 -4.30
C GLY A 89 0.80 -4.66 -3.15
N GLN A 90 -0.36 -5.27 -3.44
CA GLN A 90 -1.22 -5.82 -2.41
C GLN A 90 -0.53 -6.94 -1.61
N ALA A 91 0.34 -7.72 -2.25
CA ALA A 91 1.09 -8.77 -1.54
C ALA A 91 2.02 -8.17 -0.47
N MET A 92 2.74 -7.10 -0.79
CA MET A 92 3.57 -6.42 0.20
C MET A 92 2.75 -5.77 1.29
N GLY A 93 1.59 -5.18 0.98
CA GLY A 93 0.74 -4.60 2.01
C GLY A 93 0.14 -5.65 2.95
N LEU A 94 -0.28 -6.82 2.44
CA LEU A 94 -0.67 -7.96 3.29
C LEU A 94 0.49 -8.40 4.19
N TRP A 95 1.71 -8.49 3.65
CA TRP A 95 2.89 -8.83 4.45
C TRP A 95 3.14 -7.78 5.55
N LEU A 96 3.05 -6.49 5.22
CA LEU A 96 3.18 -5.40 6.18
C LEU A 96 2.09 -5.47 7.26
N TRP A 97 0.86 -5.80 6.89
CA TRP A 97 -0.25 -5.97 7.80
C TRP A 97 0.02 -7.09 8.81
N ARG A 98 0.44 -8.27 8.35
CA ARG A 98 0.80 -9.43 9.19
C ARG A 98 1.83 -9.07 10.24
N GLN A 99 2.84 -8.34 9.81
CA GLN A 99 3.99 -7.99 10.63
C GLN A 99 3.81 -6.67 11.39
N ARG A 100 2.65 -6.00 11.28
CA ARG A 100 2.45 -4.60 11.70
C ARG A 100 2.80 -4.30 13.15
N LYS A 101 2.54 -5.23 14.08
CA LYS A 101 2.84 -5.05 15.50
C LYS A 101 4.33 -5.07 15.78
N GLY A 102 5.08 -5.95 15.13
CA GLY A 102 6.54 -5.98 15.24
C GLY A 102 7.21 -4.86 14.46
N LEU A 103 6.67 -4.52 13.28
CA LEU A 103 7.28 -3.53 12.41
C LEU A 103 6.93 -2.09 12.80
N GLN A 104 5.75 -1.84 13.36
CA GLN A 104 5.22 -0.48 13.56
C GLN A 104 5.18 0.33 12.25
N GLN A 105 5.02 -0.33 11.10
CA GLN A 105 5.05 0.29 9.78
C GLN A 105 3.64 0.61 9.30
N ARG A 106 3.40 1.87 8.93
CA ARG A 106 2.17 2.33 8.27
C ARG A 106 2.36 2.27 6.77
N TYR A 107 1.28 1.96 6.07
CA TYR A 107 1.27 1.99 4.61
C TYR A 107 -0.10 2.37 4.06
N CYS A 108 -0.12 2.77 2.80
CA CYS A 108 -1.34 2.91 2.02
C CYS A 108 -1.10 2.44 0.59
N TYR A 109 -2.19 2.21 -0.12
CA TYR A 109 -2.20 1.90 -1.53
C TYR A 109 -2.53 3.12 -2.36
N MET A 110 -2.03 3.16 -3.60
CA MET A 110 -2.49 4.07 -4.63
C MET A 110 -2.76 3.28 -5.91
N SER A 111 -3.80 3.64 -6.66
CA SER A 111 -4.08 3.01 -7.96
C SER A 111 -5.01 3.90 -8.79
N TYR A 112 -4.98 3.72 -10.12
CA TYR A 112 -6.08 4.18 -11.00
C TYR A 112 -7.27 3.21 -11.00
N HIS A 113 -7.08 2.00 -10.47
CA HIS A 113 -8.03 0.91 -10.51
C HIS A 113 -8.29 0.38 -9.10
N ARG A 114 -8.67 1.27 -8.17
CA ARG A 114 -8.83 0.92 -6.75
C ARG A 114 -9.81 -0.24 -6.50
N TYR A 115 -10.78 -0.44 -7.41
CA TYR A 115 -11.72 -1.57 -7.36
C TYR A 115 -11.06 -2.94 -7.52
N LEU A 116 -9.78 -3.00 -7.89
CA LEU A 116 -8.98 -4.23 -7.92
C LEU A 116 -8.50 -4.65 -6.54
N TRP A 117 -8.55 -3.78 -5.52
CA TRP A 117 -8.14 -4.15 -4.17
C TRP A 117 -9.06 -5.25 -3.63
N ILE A 118 -8.46 -6.31 -3.12
CA ILE A 118 -9.16 -7.53 -2.74
C ILE A 118 -9.34 -7.57 -1.21
N PRO A 119 -10.56 -7.48 -0.67
CA PRO A 119 -10.80 -7.72 0.76
C PRO A 119 -10.82 -9.23 1.08
N ARG A 120 -10.56 -9.56 2.36
CA ARG A 120 -10.63 -10.92 2.93
C ARG A 120 -9.82 -11.94 2.13
N LEU A 121 -8.50 -11.72 2.10
CA LEU A 121 -7.56 -12.55 1.34
C LEU A 121 -7.41 -13.96 1.92
N ASP A 122 -7.60 -14.15 3.22
CA ASP A 122 -7.75 -15.48 3.81
C ASP A 122 -8.66 -15.44 5.07
N GLY A 123 -8.93 -16.61 5.66
CA GLY A 123 -9.85 -16.78 6.79
C GLY A 123 -9.26 -16.49 8.18
N GLU A 124 -7.94 -16.39 8.29
CA GLU A 124 -7.24 -16.10 9.57
C GLU A 124 -6.71 -14.66 9.62
N ASP A 125 -6.57 -14.02 8.44
CA ASP A 125 -5.87 -12.78 8.25
C ASP A 125 -6.67 -11.79 7.41
N PRO A 126 -7.20 -10.76 8.08
CA PRO A 126 -8.09 -9.89 7.38
C PRO A 126 -7.43 -8.53 7.25
N GLU A 127 -6.54 -8.38 6.26
CA GLU A 127 -6.10 -7.05 5.83
C GLU A 127 -7.36 -6.19 5.60
N PHE A 128 -7.65 -5.37 6.62
CA PHE A 128 -8.86 -4.60 6.83
C PHE A 128 -10.23 -5.35 6.89
N ASP A 129 -10.37 -6.33 7.80
CA ASP A 129 -11.60 -7.17 8.03
C ASP A 129 -12.94 -6.45 8.16
N GLU A 130 -13.99 -7.01 7.57
CA GLU A 130 -15.38 -6.65 7.84
C GLU A 130 -16.17 -7.83 8.42
N SER A 131 -17.02 -7.53 9.41
CA SER A 131 -18.13 -8.34 9.89
C SER A 131 -19.36 -8.33 8.96
N ASP A 132 -19.34 -7.61 7.83
CA ASP A 132 -20.48 -7.59 6.90
C ASP A 132 -20.38 -8.70 5.86
N HIS A 133 -21.00 -9.84 6.19
CA HIS A 133 -21.18 -10.97 5.30
C HIS A 133 -21.99 -10.66 4.02
N GLU A 134 -22.59 -9.46 3.92
CA GLU A 134 -23.52 -9.11 2.83
C GLU A 134 -22.87 -8.36 1.65
N SER A 135 -21.65 -7.85 1.82
CA SER A 135 -20.92 -7.13 0.77
C SER A 135 -20.31 -8.09 -0.26
N ARG A 136 -21.12 -8.72 -1.12
CA ARG A 136 -20.67 -9.29 -2.41
C ARG A 136 -20.28 -8.19 -3.41
N GLY A 137 -19.64 -7.11 -2.94
CA GLY A 137 -19.45 -5.87 -3.68
C GLY A 137 -17.99 -5.45 -3.77
N ARG A 138 -17.58 -4.99 -4.96
CA ARG A 138 -16.27 -4.38 -5.26
C ARG A 138 -16.08 -2.99 -4.64
N LYS A 139 -16.81 -2.65 -3.58
CA LYS A 139 -16.82 -1.31 -2.98
C LYS A 139 -15.85 -1.28 -1.81
N ILE A 140 -14.91 -0.34 -1.85
CA ILE A 140 -13.97 -0.12 -0.76
C ILE A 140 -14.75 0.48 0.42
N PRO A 141 -14.63 -0.10 1.63
CA PRO A 141 -15.26 0.44 2.84
C PRO A 141 -14.87 1.90 3.07
N GLU A 142 -15.81 2.73 3.54
CA GLU A 142 -15.58 4.19 3.71
C GLU A 142 -14.36 4.49 4.60
N ARG A 143 -14.18 3.69 5.65
CA ARG A 143 -13.03 3.77 6.57
C ARG A 143 -11.67 3.50 5.90
N LEU A 144 -11.64 2.87 4.73
CA LEU A 144 -10.42 2.57 3.97
C LEU A 144 -10.22 3.50 2.77
N LEU A 145 -11.15 4.43 2.48
CA LEU A 145 -11.01 5.36 1.36
C LEU A 145 -9.77 6.26 1.47
N GLY A 146 -9.30 6.52 2.71
CA GLY A 146 -8.05 7.24 2.95
C GLY A 146 -6.79 6.37 2.94
N LEU A 147 -6.92 5.05 2.71
CA LEU A 147 -5.81 4.10 2.61
C LEU A 147 -5.72 3.45 1.23
N ILE A 148 -6.81 3.41 0.46
CA ILE A 148 -6.81 3.00 -0.95
C ILE A 148 -7.03 4.27 -1.80
N LEU A 149 -5.92 4.92 -2.16
CA LEU A 149 -5.90 6.24 -2.78
C LEU A 149 -6.09 6.17 -4.30
N GLU A 150 -6.85 7.12 -4.84
CA GLU A 150 -7.10 7.24 -6.27
C GLU A 150 -6.00 8.10 -6.90
N LYS A 151 -5.16 7.52 -7.77
CA LYS A 151 -4.04 8.26 -8.38
C LYS A 151 -4.51 9.49 -9.15
N SER A 152 -5.67 9.45 -9.79
CA SER A 152 -6.24 10.60 -10.51
C SER A 152 -6.65 11.77 -9.60
N ASN A 153 -6.79 11.54 -8.29
CA ASN A 153 -7.09 12.59 -7.30
C ASN A 153 -5.84 13.09 -6.57
N LEU A 154 -4.65 12.58 -6.90
CA LEU A 154 -3.40 13.02 -6.29
C LEU A 154 -2.77 14.14 -7.13
N TRP A 155 -2.61 15.30 -6.49
CA TRP A 155 -2.11 16.51 -7.12
C TRP A 155 -0.98 17.12 -6.28
N PRO A 156 -0.07 17.91 -6.91
CA PRO A 156 1.02 18.56 -6.18
C PRO A 156 0.58 19.42 -4.98
N ASP A 157 -0.60 20.02 -5.03
CA ASP A 157 -1.14 20.89 -3.98
C ASP A 157 -1.84 20.15 -2.84
N ASN A 158 -2.24 18.89 -3.03
CA ASN A 158 -2.99 18.12 -2.03
C ASN A 158 -2.25 16.90 -1.46
N ILE A 159 -1.18 16.42 -2.13
CA ILE A 159 -0.56 15.13 -1.82
C ILE A 159 -0.04 15.01 -0.38
N ALA A 160 0.50 16.09 0.19
CA ALA A 160 0.99 16.10 1.57
C ALA A 160 -0.16 15.86 2.57
N ALA A 161 -1.30 16.53 2.38
CA ALA A 161 -2.47 16.36 3.23
C ALA A 161 -3.08 14.96 3.08
N VAL A 162 -3.12 14.43 1.85
CA VAL A 162 -3.63 13.07 1.59
C VAL A 162 -2.77 12.02 2.29
N PHE A 163 -1.43 12.11 2.20
CA PHE A 163 -0.51 11.18 2.87
C PHE A 163 -0.55 11.34 4.39
N GLN A 164 -0.67 12.57 4.90
CA GLN A 164 -0.88 12.80 6.34
C GLN A 164 -2.17 12.15 6.83
N ASN A 165 -3.27 12.26 6.08
CA ASN A 165 -4.53 11.62 6.43
C ASN A 165 -4.42 10.09 6.43
N ALA A 166 -3.74 9.50 5.43
CA ALA A 166 -3.47 8.07 5.40
C ALA A 166 -2.69 7.61 6.65
N TRP A 167 -1.67 8.36 7.05
CA TRP A 167 -0.92 8.11 8.28
C TRP A 167 -1.81 8.24 9.53
N GLN A 168 -2.65 9.27 9.59
CA GLN A 168 -3.53 9.53 10.74
C GLN A 168 -4.57 8.42 10.94
N ILE A 169 -5.10 7.84 9.86
CA ILE A 169 -6.04 6.72 9.95
C ILE A 169 -5.42 5.53 10.72
N TRP A 170 -4.13 5.24 10.51
CA TRP A 170 -3.45 4.20 11.27
C TRP A 170 -3.38 4.50 12.76
N GLU A 171 -3.13 5.76 13.14
CA GLU A 171 -3.09 6.19 14.54
C GLU A 171 -4.46 6.10 15.19
N ASP A 172 -5.49 6.64 14.53
CA ASP A 172 -6.85 6.68 15.05
C ASP A 172 -7.40 5.28 15.27
N ARG A 173 -7.08 4.37 14.35
CA ARG A 173 -7.48 2.96 14.42
C ARG A 173 -6.61 2.13 15.36
N LYS A 174 -5.46 2.66 15.79
CA LYS A 174 -4.50 2.00 16.68
C LYS A 174 -4.08 0.61 16.18
N TRP A 175 -4.03 0.40 14.86
CA TRP A 175 -3.76 -0.93 14.27
C TRP A 175 -2.36 -1.46 14.52
N LEU A 176 -1.42 -0.60 14.91
CA LEU A 176 -0.06 -0.98 15.28
C LEU A 176 0.06 -1.48 16.73
N ARG A 177 -1.00 -1.37 17.55
CA ARG A 177 -0.99 -1.78 18.96
C ARG A 177 -1.48 -3.23 19.16
#